data_AF-A0A8S9RBK8-F1
#
_entry.id   AF-A0A8S9RBK8-F1
#
_cell.length_a   1.000
_cell.length_b   1.000
_cell.length_c   1.000
_cell.angle_alpha   90.00
_cell.angle_beta   90.00
_cell.angle_gamma   90.00
#
_symmetry.space_group_name_H-M   'P 1'
#
loop_
_entity.id
_entity.type
_entity.pdbx_description
1 polymer ?
#
loop_
_entity_poly.entity_id
_entity_poly.type
_entity_poly.pdbx_seq_one_letter_code
_entity_poly.pdbx_strand_id
1 'polypeptide(L)'
;MDNPLNLPHPSSHQDSNDISNYMESEPDVNQTVETSNEDTSDTEPASYFHNRSLKYFASEPPRMVSHHKHLMELLLENNNPEAHYVEGINQFFFHQRSVEALNHLHNSAN
;
A
#
# COMPACT_ATOMS: atom_id res chain seq x y z
N MET A 1 -0.89 25.09 53.18
CA MET A 1 -0.09 25.98 52.33
C MET A 1 1.34 25.48 52.34
N ASP A 2 2.08 25.80 51.29
CA ASP A 2 3.52 25.60 51.06
C ASP A 2 3.97 24.28 50.40
N ASN A 3 4.12 24.38 49.07
CA ASN A 3 5.04 23.60 48.23
C ASN A 3 6.48 24.16 48.44
N PRO A 4 7.55 23.45 48.05
CA PRO A 4 8.06 23.78 46.71
C PRO A 4 8.71 22.64 45.91
N LEU A 5 8.67 22.85 44.60
CA LEU A 5 9.43 22.20 43.54
C LEU A 5 10.87 21.88 43.93
N ASN A 6 11.35 20.70 43.52
CA ASN A 6 12.76 20.45 43.32
C ASN A 6 12.99 19.76 41.96
N LEU A 7 13.45 20.55 40.99
CA LEU A 7 14.32 20.13 39.89
C LEU A 7 15.56 21.02 39.97
N PRO A 8 16.77 20.46 39.75
CA PRO A 8 17.49 20.86 38.54
C PRO A 8 18.26 19.73 37.82
N HIS A 9 18.37 19.90 36.49
CA HIS A 9 19.28 19.27 35.49
C HIS A 9 20.79 19.48 35.82
N PRO A 10 21.75 19.13 34.94
CA PRO A 10 22.05 17.89 34.19
C PRO A 10 23.49 17.38 34.52
N SER A 11 23.86 16.17 34.14
CA SER A 11 25.29 15.80 34.08
C SER A 11 25.59 14.80 32.96
N SER A 12 26.45 15.25 32.05
CA SER A 12 27.05 14.47 30.96
C SER A 12 28.28 13.71 31.46
N HIS A 13 28.53 12.52 30.93
CA HIS A 13 29.82 11.98 30.45
C HIS A 13 29.52 10.54 30.00
N GLN A 14 29.39 10.25 28.70
CA GLN A 14 30.45 9.89 27.75
C GLN A 14 31.34 8.73 28.21
N ASP A 15 31.23 7.59 27.53
CA ASP A 15 32.32 6.86 26.84
C ASP A 15 31.71 5.55 26.27
N SER A 16 31.54 5.48 24.94
CA SER A 16 32.50 4.89 24.00
C SER A 16 32.36 3.37 23.90
N ASN A 17 31.87 2.90 22.76
CA ASN A 17 32.20 1.62 22.14
C ASN A 17 31.86 1.74 20.65
N ASP A 18 32.84 2.27 19.90
CA ASP A 18 32.99 2.03 18.47
C ASP A 18 33.41 0.58 18.20
N ILE A 19 33.30 0.18 16.92
CA ILE A 19 33.89 -1.00 16.26
C ILE A 19 32.97 -2.25 16.36
N SER A 20 32.46 -2.86 15.28
CA SER A 20 32.72 -2.76 13.84
C SER A 20 31.65 -3.52 13.05
N ASN A 21 31.25 -2.94 11.91
CA ASN A 21 30.89 -3.58 10.64
C ASN A 21 30.61 -5.09 10.63
N TYR A 22 29.34 -5.46 10.48
CA TYR A 22 28.98 -6.70 9.81
C TYR A 22 28.57 -6.36 8.37
N MET A 23 29.28 -6.97 7.43
CA MET A 23 29.15 -6.75 6.00
C MET A 23 27.72 -6.94 5.51
N GLU A 24 27.17 -5.87 4.96
CA GLU A 24 26.07 -5.90 4.02
C GLU A 24 26.56 -6.63 2.77
N SER A 25 26.02 -7.82 2.52
CA SER A 25 26.32 -8.59 1.32
C SER A 25 25.39 -8.10 0.21
N GLU A 26 25.87 -7.24 -0.68
CA GLU A 26 25.13 -6.89 -1.89
C GLU A 26 24.99 -8.13 -2.79
N PRO A 27 23.80 -8.43 -3.33
CA PRO A 27 23.70 -9.36 -4.45
C PRO A 27 24.17 -8.65 -5.72
N ASP A 28 25.31 -9.09 -6.23
CA ASP A 28 25.86 -8.79 -7.54
C ASP A 28 24.88 -9.26 -8.64
N VAL A 29 23.98 -8.37 -9.05
CA VAL A 29 23.09 -8.60 -10.20
C VAL A 29 23.74 -7.94 -11.41
N ASN A 30 24.47 -8.77 -12.15
CA ASN A 30 24.98 -8.47 -13.47
C ASN A 30 23.93 -7.72 -14.30
N GLN A 31 24.31 -6.48 -14.60
CA GLN A 31 23.60 -5.50 -15.40
C GLN A 31 23.43 -6.05 -16.83
N THR A 32 22.38 -6.83 -17.07
CA THR A 32 21.84 -6.97 -18.43
C THR A 32 20.91 -5.80 -18.62
N VAL A 33 21.44 -4.72 -19.21
CA VAL A 33 20.62 -3.66 -19.78
C VAL A 33 19.90 -4.29 -20.98
N GLU A 34 18.82 -5.03 -20.70
CA GLU A 34 17.74 -5.09 -21.67
C GLU A 34 17.13 -3.70 -21.63
N THR A 35 17.52 -2.87 -22.60
CA THR A 35 16.72 -1.73 -23.00
C THR A 35 15.38 -2.30 -23.44
N SER A 36 14.48 -2.55 -22.47
CA SER A 36 13.08 -2.72 -22.78
C SER A 36 12.73 -1.43 -23.51
N ASN A 37 12.40 -1.56 -24.79
CA ASN A 37 11.86 -0.46 -25.56
C ASN A 37 10.66 0.04 -24.75
N GLU A 38 10.89 1.10 -23.98
CA GLU A 38 9.84 1.84 -23.31
C GLU A 38 9.14 2.55 -24.45
N ASP A 39 8.30 1.79 -25.15
CA ASP A 39 7.20 2.33 -25.87
C ASP A 39 6.30 2.91 -24.78
N THR A 40 6.64 4.13 -24.33
CA THR A 40 5.73 5.01 -23.62
C THR A 40 4.65 5.41 -24.63
N SER A 41 3.96 4.41 -25.17
CA SER A 41 2.67 4.59 -25.79
C SER A 41 1.85 5.31 -24.74
N ASP A 42 1.35 6.45 -25.17
CA ASP A 42 0.54 7.43 -24.46
C ASP A 42 -0.71 6.71 -23.92
N THR A 43 -0.50 5.89 -22.89
CA THR A 43 -1.49 4.98 -22.38
C THR A 43 -2.41 5.85 -21.57
N GLU A 44 -3.60 6.08 -22.14
CA GLU A 44 -4.65 6.86 -21.50
C GLU A 44 -4.74 6.46 -20.02
N PRO A 45 -4.73 7.41 -19.07
CA PRO A 45 -4.62 7.12 -17.64
C PRO A 45 -5.59 6.05 -17.15
N ALA A 46 -6.75 5.93 -17.82
CA ALA A 46 -7.74 4.91 -17.55
C ALA A 46 -7.23 3.47 -17.72
N SER A 47 -6.44 3.20 -18.76
CA SER A 47 -5.90 1.87 -19.04
C SER A 47 -4.88 1.42 -17.99
N TYR A 48 -4.12 2.36 -17.40
CA TYR A 48 -3.19 2.04 -16.31
C TYR A 48 -3.93 1.51 -15.08
N PHE A 49 -5.02 2.17 -14.67
CA PHE A 49 -5.79 1.74 -13.51
C PHE A 49 -6.61 0.48 -13.81
N HIS A 50 -7.14 0.34 -15.02
CA HIS A 50 -7.90 -0.84 -15.43
C HIS A 50 -7.07 -2.14 -15.30
N ASN A 51 -5.79 -2.11 -15.67
CA ASN A 51 -4.93 -3.29 -15.74
C ASN A 51 -4.08 -3.54 -14.48
N ARG A 52 -4.24 -2.73 -13.44
CA ARG A 52 -3.41 -2.83 -12.23
C ARG A 52 -3.85 -3.99 -11.34
N SER A 53 -2.90 -4.82 -10.91
CA SER A 53 -3.18 -5.90 -9.95
C SER A 53 -3.33 -5.37 -8.52
N LEU A 54 -4.31 -5.92 -7.79
CA LEU A 54 -4.66 -5.66 -6.39
C LEU A 54 -4.27 -6.80 -5.44
N LYS A 55 -3.34 -7.68 -5.81
CA LYS A 55 -2.81 -8.73 -4.90
C LYS A 55 -2.38 -8.19 -3.52
N TYR A 56 -1.89 -6.95 -3.46
CA TYR A 56 -1.53 -6.27 -2.21
C TYR A 56 -2.73 -5.85 -1.35
N PHE A 57 -3.93 -5.69 -1.92
CA PHE A 57 -5.17 -5.52 -1.15
C PHE A 57 -5.65 -6.85 -0.58
N ALA A 58 -5.38 -7.98 -1.24
CA ALA A 58 -5.80 -9.29 -0.78
C ALA A 58 -5.10 -9.75 0.53
N SER A 59 -3.92 -9.20 0.85
CA SER A 59 -3.19 -9.58 2.07
C SER A 59 -3.85 -9.08 3.36
N GLU A 60 -4.46 -7.88 3.35
CA GLU A 60 -5.17 -7.30 4.51
C GLU A 60 -6.36 -6.43 4.05
N PRO A 61 -7.44 -7.03 3.50
CA PRO A 61 -8.46 -6.28 2.74
C PRO A 61 -9.11 -5.10 3.50
N PRO A 62 -9.57 -5.26 4.75
CA PRO A 62 -10.23 -4.15 5.46
C PRO A 62 -9.27 -2.98 5.74
N ARG A 63 -8.02 -3.29 6.06
CA ARG A 63 -7.00 -2.29 6.38
C ARG A 63 -6.52 -1.58 5.11
N MET A 64 -6.31 -2.32 4.03
CA MET A 64 -5.83 -1.79 2.77
C MET A 64 -6.86 -0.89 2.09
N VAL A 65 -8.15 -1.26 2.13
CA VAL A 65 -9.26 -0.41 1.67
C VAL A 65 -9.28 0.92 2.43
N SER A 66 -9.03 0.88 3.74
CA SER A 66 -9.00 2.08 4.58
C SER A 66 -7.77 2.97 4.31
N HIS A 67 -6.58 2.40 4.14
CA HIS A 67 -5.35 3.16 3.90
C HIS A 67 -5.21 3.68 2.47
N HIS A 68 -5.80 3.00 1.49
CA HIS A 68 -5.67 3.33 0.07
C HIS A 68 -7.02 3.67 -0.58
N LYS A 69 -7.92 4.30 0.20
CA LYS A 69 -9.28 4.65 -0.25
C LYS A 69 -9.29 5.39 -1.59
N HIS A 70 -8.45 6.42 -1.72
CA HIS A 70 -8.39 7.21 -2.95
C HIS A 70 -7.95 6.39 -4.18
N LEU A 71 -7.00 5.47 -3.99
CA LEU A 71 -6.57 4.57 -5.07
C LEU A 71 -7.67 3.56 -5.42
N MET A 72 -8.40 3.04 -4.43
CA MET A 72 -9.54 2.16 -4.67
C MET A 72 -10.64 2.86 -5.46
N GLU A 73 -10.94 4.13 -5.13
CA GLU A 73 -11.91 4.95 -5.88
C GLU A 73 -11.49 5.09 -7.34
N LEU A 74 -10.23 5.45 -7.61
CA LEU A 74 -9.70 5.54 -8.98
C LEU A 74 -9.78 4.21 -9.74
N LEU A 75 -9.50 3.09 -9.07
CA LEU A 75 -9.58 1.76 -9.71
C LEU A 75 -11.04 1.40 -10.06
N LEU A 76 -12.00 1.71 -9.19
CA LEU A 76 -13.42 1.50 -9.44
C LEU A 76 -13.95 2.40 -10.57
N GLU A 77 -13.55 3.68 -10.60
CA GLU A 77 -13.92 4.63 -11.67
C GLU A 77 -13.42 4.17 -13.05
N ASN A 78 -12.30 3.44 -13.09
CA ASN A 78 -11.70 2.90 -14.30
C ASN A 78 -12.08 1.44 -14.57
N ASN A 79 -13.16 0.95 -13.97
CA ASN A 79 -13.71 -0.40 -14.16
C ASN A 79 -12.68 -1.52 -13.97
N ASN A 80 -11.75 -1.37 -13.02
CA ASN A 80 -10.78 -2.43 -12.73
C ASN A 80 -11.52 -3.65 -12.14
N PRO A 81 -11.43 -4.84 -12.76
CA PRO A 81 -12.21 -6.01 -12.34
C PRO A 81 -11.79 -6.52 -10.96
N GLU A 82 -10.50 -6.46 -10.62
CA GLU A 82 -10.00 -6.87 -9.31
C GLU A 82 -10.51 -5.94 -8.18
N ALA A 83 -10.65 -4.63 -8.45
CA ALA A 83 -11.18 -3.66 -7.50
C ALA A 83 -12.67 -3.90 -7.24
N HIS A 84 -13.43 -4.18 -8.29
CA HIS A 84 -14.82 -4.58 -8.19
C HIS A 84 -14.97 -5.89 -7.39
N TYR A 85 -14.09 -6.87 -7.58
CA TYR A 85 -14.12 -8.11 -6.78
C TYR A 85 -13.92 -7.84 -5.28
N VAL A 86 -12.88 -7.08 -4.93
CA VAL A 86 -12.55 -6.76 -3.53
C VAL A 86 -13.69 -5.99 -2.86
N GLU A 87 -14.25 -4.98 -3.53
CA GLU A 87 -15.35 -4.18 -2.97
C GLU A 87 -16.64 -5.00 -2.83
N GLY A 88 -16.92 -5.92 -3.77
CA GLY A 88 -18.05 -6.84 -3.66
C GLY A 88 -17.97 -7.72 -2.41
N ILE A 89 -16.80 -8.29 -2.12
CA ILE A 89 -16.56 -9.05 -0.89
C ILE A 89 -16.74 -8.14 0.34
N ASN A 90 -16.22 -6.91 0.31
CA ASN A 90 -16.34 -6.00 1.44
C ASN A 90 -17.79 -5.64 1.75
N GLN A 91 -18.59 -5.33 0.72
CA GLN A 91 -20.00 -4.99 0.87
C GLN A 91 -20.82 -6.18 1.38
N PHE A 92 -20.49 -7.39 0.91
CA PHE A 92 -21.19 -8.61 1.32
C PHE A 92 -20.92 -8.99 2.77
N PHE A 93 -19.64 -9.02 3.20
CA PHE A 93 -19.26 -9.54 4.51
C PHE A 93 -19.21 -8.51 5.63
N PHE A 94 -18.85 -7.25 5.33
CA PHE A 94 -18.66 -6.23 6.38
C PHE A 94 -19.83 -5.24 6.48
N HIS A 95 -20.58 -5.04 5.40
CA HIS A 95 -21.64 -4.03 5.34
C HIS A 95 -23.05 -4.60 5.14
N GLN A 96 -23.17 -5.91 4.89
CA GLN A 96 -24.44 -6.62 4.65
C GLN A 96 -25.27 -6.02 3.49
N ARG A 97 -24.61 -5.39 2.51
CA ARG A 97 -25.27 -4.74 1.36
C ARG A 97 -25.25 -5.67 0.15
N SER A 98 -26.16 -6.63 0.13
CA SER A 98 -26.19 -7.70 -0.89
C SER A 98 -26.34 -7.19 -2.32
N VAL A 99 -27.16 -6.16 -2.56
CA VAL A 99 -27.38 -5.63 -3.92
C VAL A 99 -26.14 -4.93 -4.47
N GLU A 100 -25.52 -4.04 -3.67
CA GLU A 100 -24.28 -3.36 -4.04
C GLU A 100 -23.15 -4.38 -4.23
N ALA A 101 -23.04 -5.35 -3.33
CA ALA A 101 -22.07 -6.44 -3.45
C ALA A 101 -22.23 -7.22 -4.75
N LEU A 102 -23.46 -7.62 -5.11
CA LEU A 102 -23.73 -8.36 -6.34
C LEU A 102 -23.40 -7.53 -7.59
N ASN A 103 -23.66 -6.22 -7.58
CA ASN A 103 -23.29 -5.34 -8.68
C ASN A 103 -21.77 -5.29 -8.87
N HIS A 104 -21.01 -5.13 -7.78
CA HIS A 104 -19.56 -5.18 -7.81
C HIS A 104 -19.03 -6.55 -8.29
N LEU A 105 -19.57 -7.66 -7.77
CA LEU A 105 -19.17 -9.00 -8.21
C LEU A 105 -19.48 -9.24 -9.70
N HIS A 106 -20.61 -8.73 -10.19
CA HIS A 106 -20.95 -8.80 -11.62
C HIS A 106 -19.94 -8.03 -12.48
N ASN A 107 -19.62 -6.80 -12.10
CA ASN A 107 -18.64 -5.97 -12.82
C ASN A 107 -17.23 -6.54 -12.78
N SER A 108 -16.89 -7.36 -11.79
CA SER A 108 -15.58 -8.03 -11.74
C SER A 108 -15.42 -9.17 -12.76
N ALA A 109 -16.53 -9.68 -13.30
CA ALA A 109 -16.56 -10.82 -14.21
C ALA A 109 -16.84 -10.43 -15.68
N ASN A 110 -17.07 -9.15 -15.95
CA ASN A 110 -17.27 -8.57 -17.29
C ASN A 110 -15.97 -7.99 -17.83
#